data_AF-A0A2S4XVS7-F1
#
_entry.id   AF-A0A2S4XVS7-F1
#
_cell.length_a   1.000
_cell.length_b   1.000
_cell.length_c   1.000
_cell.angle_alpha   90.00
_cell.angle_beta   90.00
_cell.angle_gamma   90.00
#
_symmetry.space_group_name_H-M   'P 1'
#
loop_
_entity.id
_entity.type
_entity.pdbx_description
1 polymer ?
#
loop_
_entity_poly.entity_id
_entity_poly.type
_entity_poly.pdbx_seq_one_letter_code
_entity_poly.pdbx_strand_id
1 'polypeptide(L)' 'MQAAPVRATAALPIPSVTGALRAMESLLMRGGQRTARRNAWTAVLEDRRRAEDRRAAQYVLEAAATRSTSAT' A
#
# COMPACT_ATOMS: atom_id res chain seq x y z
N MET A 1 -60.57 -21.10 -19.29
CA MET A 1 -59.63 -20.00 -18.97
C MET A 1 -58.22 -20.57 -18.97
N GLN A 2 -57.37 -20.20 -19.93
CA GLN A 2 -55.93 -20.53 -19.88
C GLN A 2 -55.24 -19.52 -18.98
N ALA A 3 -54.55 -20.00 -17.94
CA ALA A 3 -53.72 -19.17 -17.09
C ALA A 3 -52.38 -18.89 -17.79
N ALA A 4 -52.01 -17.61 -17.88
CA ALA A 4 -50.70 -17.20 -18.40
C ALA A 4 -49.59 -17.72 -17.48
N PRO A 5 -48.48 -18.25 -18.02
CA PRO A 5 -47.36 -18.69 -17.19
C PRO A 5 -46.76 -17.47 -16.49
N VAL A 6 -46.83 -17.48 -15.17
CA VAL A 6 -46.10 -16.53 -14.33
C VAL A 6 -44.63 -16.70 -14.67
N ARG A 7 -44.01 -15.68 -15.28
CA ARG A 7 -42.57 -15.62 -15.44
C ARG A 7 -41.99 -15.56 -14.04
N ALA A 8 -41.60 -16.70 -13.50
CA ALA A 8 -40.70 -16.76 -12.36
C ALA A 8 -39.53 -15.85 -12.72
N THR A 9 -39.39 -14.75 -12.00
CA THR A 9 -38.18 -13.93 -12.02
C THR A 9 -37.06 -14.91 -11.75
N ALA A 10 -36.29 -15.24 -12.80
CA ALA A 10 -35.21 -16.21 -12.73
C ALA A 10 -34.40 -15.87 -11.48
N ALA A 11 -34.36 -16.85 -10.56
CA ALA A 11 -33.83 -16.66 -9.23
C ALA A 11 -32.48 -15.95 -9.32
N LEU A 12 -32.40 -14.74 -8.77
CA LEU A 12 -31.09 -14.17 -8.45
C LEU A 12 -30.36 -15.24 -7.63
N PRO A 13 -29.13 -15.63 -8.00
CA PRO A 13 -28.41 -16.66 -7.28
C PRO A 13 -28.39 -16.29 -5.79
N ILE A 14 -28.95 -17.14 -4.95
CA ILE A 14 -28.83 -16.96 -3.51
C ILE A 14 -27.32 -16.97 -3.23
N PRO A 15 -26.75 -15.87 -2.69
CA PRO A 15 -25.32 -15.79 -2.52
C PRO A 15 -24.86 -16.96 -1.65
N SER A 16 -23.96 -17.78 -2.19
CA SER A 16 -23.36 -18.88 -1.42
C SER A 16 -22.51 -18.30 -0.30
N VAL A 17 -22.40 -19.02 0.81
CA VAL A 17 -21.53 -18.64 1.94
C VAL A 17 -20.11 -18.34 1.45
N THR A 18 -19.58 -19.15 0.55
CA THR A 18 -18.26 -18.93 -0.07
C THR A 18 -18.19 -17.61 -0.84
N GLY A 19 -19.23 -17.25 -1.58
CA GLY A 19 -19.31 -15.97 -2.29
C GLY A 19 -19.34 -14.77 -1.33
N ALA A 20 -20.12 -14.87 -0.25
CA ALA A 20 -20.18 -13.85 0.79
C ALA A 20 -18.81 -13.66 1.48
N LEU A 21 -18.14 -14.75 1.84
CA LEU A 21 -16.81 -14.69 2.45
C LEU A 21 -15.76 -14.08 1.52
N ARG A 22 -15.75 -14.43 0.22
CA ARG A 22 -14.84 -13.80 -0.76
C ARG A 22 -15.12 -12.30 -0.96
N ALA A 23 -16.38 -11.89 -0.92
CA ALA A 23 -16.75 -10.48 -1.01
C ALA A 23 -16.28 -9.69 0.22
N MET A 24 -16.47 -10.27 1.42
CA MET A 24 -15.95 -9.69 2.66
C MET A 24 -14.43 -9.61 2.65
N GLU A 25 -13.74 -10.68 2.24
CA GLU A 25 -12.29 -10.70 2.09
C GLU A 25 -11.83 -9.59 1.13
N SER A 26 -12.47 -9.48 -0.03
CA SER A 26 -12.14 -8.44 -1.02
C SER A 26 -12.35 -7.04 -0.44
N LEU A 27 -13.43 -6.82 0.33
CA LEU A 27 -13.72 -5.54 0.97
C LEU A 27 -12.70 -5.19 2.05
N LEU A 28 -12.38 -6.15 2.94
CA LEU A 28 -11.43 -5.99 4.04
C LEU A 28 -10.00 -5.79 3.52
N MET A 29 -9.58 -6.63 2.56
CA MET A 29 -8.23 -6.58 1.99
C MET A 29 -8.01 -5.32 1.15
N ARG A 30 -9.04 -4.77 0.50
CA ARG A 30 -8.92 -3.53 -0.28
C ARG A 30 -8.42 -2.35 0.55
N GLY A 31 -8.84 -2.26 1.81
CA GLY A 31 -8.35 -1.25 2.76
C GLY A 31 -6.87 -1.45 3.08
N GLY A 32 -6.49 -2.67 3.48
CA GLY A 32 -5.10 -3.04 3.80
C GLY A 32 -4.13 -2.80 2.65
N GLN A 33 -4.52 -3.16 1.42
CA GLN A 33 -3.69 -2.95 0.22
C GLN A 33 -3.43 -1.47 -0.07
N ARG A 34 -4.43 -0.60 0.13
CA ARG A 34 -4.27 0.85 -0.08
C ARG A 34 -3.32 1.44 0.96
N THR A 35 -3.45 1.03 2.22
CA THR A 35 -2.56 1.45 3.30
C THR A 35 -1.14 0.94 3.06
N ALA A 36 -0.96 -0.31 2.64
CA ALA A 36 0.35 -0.87 2.30
C ALA A 36 1.06 -0.07 1.19
N ARG A 37 0.35 0.31 0.12
CA ARG A 37 0.91 1.16 -0.95
C ARG A 37 1.33 2.53 -0.44
N ARG A 38 0.52 3.16 0.42
CA ARG A 38 0.87 4.46 1.02
C ARG A 38 2.09 4.33 1.91
N ASN A 39 2.11 3.33 2.79
CA ASN A 39 3.23 3.07 3.69
C ASN A 39 4.52 2.81 2.91
N ALA A 40 4.44 1.99 1.84
CA ALA A 40 5.59 1.71 0.98
C ALA A 40 6.12 2.98 0.29
N TRP A 41 5.22 3.82 -0.23
CA TRP A 41 5.61 5.09 -0.83
C TRP A 41 6.25 6.05 0.18
N THR A 42 5.66 6.19 1.37
CA THR A 42 6.24 6.99 2.46
C THR A 42 7.62 6.48 2.87
N ALA A 43 7.79 5.15 2.99
CA ALA A 43 9.08 4.55 3.32
C ALA A 43 10.15 4.87 2.27
N VAL A 44 9.80 4.83 0.98
CA VAL A 44 10.74 5.17 -0.10
C VAL A 44 11.12 6.66 -0.09
N LEU A 45 10.17 7.56 0.14
CA LEU A 45 10.48 8.99 0.26
C LEU A 45 11.40 9.27 1.43
N GLU A 46 11.11 8.64 2.56
CA GLU A 46 11.91 8.78 3.77
C GLU A 46 13.32 8.18 3.60
N ASP A 47 13.46 7.04 2.93
CA ASP A 47 14.77 6.45 2.66
C ASP A 47 15.63 7.34 1.75
N ARG A 48 15.02 7.98 0.74
CA ARG A 48 15.70 8.98 -0.10
C ARG A 48 16.21 10.14 0.73
N ARG A 49 15.37 10.71 1.61
CA ARG A 49 15.77 11.77 2.53
C ARG A 49 16.94 11.32 3.41
N ARG A 50 16.87 10.13 4.02
CA ARG A 50 17.97 9.59 4.85
C ARG A 50 19.25 9.36 4.04
N ALA A 51 19.15 9.00 2.76
CA ALA A 51 20.30 8.86 1.89
C ALA A 51 20.97 10.22 1.60
N GLU A 52 20.18 11.27 1.38
CA GLU A 52 20.67 12.65 1.23
C GLU A 52 21.31 13.16 2.52
N ASP A 53 20.64 12.98 3.66
CA ASP A 53 21.15 13.37 4.98
C ASP A 53 22.50 12.67 5.28
N ARG A 54 22.63 11.38 4.96
CA ARG A 54 23.91 10.64 5.10
C ARG A 54 25.01 11.20 4.20
N ARG A 55 24.70 11.56 2.96
CA ARG A 55 25.68 12.17 2.04
C ARG A 55 26.12 13.54 2.56
N ALA A 56 25.19 14.39 3.00
CA ALA A 56 25.49 15.69 3.57
C ALA A 56 26.38 15.55 4.82
N ALA A 57 26.05 14.62 5.72
CA ALA A 57 26.87 14.32 6.90
C ALA A 57 28.28 13.85 6.50
N GLN A 58 28.39 12.96 5.51
CA GLN A 58 29.69 12.49 5.02
C GLN A 58 30.56 13.66 4.53
N TYR A 59 30.03 14.58 3.73
CA TYR A 59 30.79 15.75 3.27
C TYR A 59 31.29 16.62 4.42
N VAL A 60 30.47 16.85 5.44
CA VAL A 60 30.86 17.64 6.63
C VAL A 60 31.98 16.93 7.40
N LEU A 61 31.87 15.61 7.59
CA LEU A 61 32.89 14.82 8.28
C LEU A 61 34.21 14.79 7.50
N GLU A 62 34.18 14.61 6.18
CA GLU A 62 35.36 14.65 5.31
C GLU A 62 36.03 16.03 5.33
N ALA A 63 35.25 17.11 5.30
CA ALA A 63 35.76 18.48 5.40
C ALA A 63 36.41 18.74 6.78
N ALA A 64 35.79 18.25 7.86
CA ALA A 64 36.35 18.36 9.21
C ALA A 64 37.67 17.58 9.34
N ALA A 65 37.73 16.35 8.82
CA ALA A 65 38.92 15.51 8.82
C ALA A 65 40.07 16.11 7.99
N THR A 66 39.77 16.67 6.82
CA THR A 66 40.76 17.35 5.99
C THR A 66 41.36 18.55 6.72
N ARG A 67 40.52 19.34 7.40
CA ARG A 67 40.97 20.48 8.20
C ARG A 67 41.87 20.06 9.36
N SER A 68 41.53 18.99 10.09
CA SER A 68 42.37 18.51 11.19
C SER A 68 43.74 18.05 10.71
N THR A 69 43.82 17.36 9.57
CA THR A 69 45.10 16.90 9.01
C THR A 69 46.00 18.06 8.58
N SER A 70 45.43 19.18 8.10
CA SER A 70 46.21 20.37 7.73
C SER A 70 46.74 21.18 8.93
N ALA A 71 46.26 20.91 10.14
CA ALA A 71 46.64 21.64 11.35
C ALA A 71 47.77 20.96 12.17
N THR A 72 48.23 19.77 11.75
CA THR A 72 49.35 19.00 12.33
C THR A 72 50.56 19.04 11.42
#